data_AF-A0A939AA61-F1
#
_entry.id   AF-A0A939AA61-F1
#
_cell.length_a   1.000
_cell.length_b   1.000
_cell.length_c   1.000
_cell.angle_alpha   90.00
_cell.angle_beta   90.00
_cell.angle_gamma   90.00
#
_symmetry.space_group_name_H-M   'P 1'
#
loop_
_entity.id
_entity.type
_entity.pdbx_description
1 polymer ?
#
loop_
_entity_poly.entity_id
_entity_poly.type
_entity_poly.pdbx_seq_one_letter_code
_entity_poly.pdbx_strand_id
1 'polypeptide(L)'
;MTEMERYTEADFLSKVEADPELQELWNVLQKLGFTGFPASGITRQDDGPEVLWGEAAGMPGVFGLVRYCKESGKDCTRAIFSLSGQEVSFLDAKDKPVDVGGIGLPILLKQLEGHTFDKPTHVVELPLEPPAELPVVDVTKRRFLAVSSFGPLWADGALALGGFEKVAKDSGAFDAVLITQYVRTEDIDDALLHYHPFDVFVWLGQTIREEAKTNEIYKPVGMTVNAGLFGDALYDRNRIEENVQLSPLHGPGLVVLAGCETMGDGAGGETKDKSIPVTLDNKVRLYVGFERCGDARDILAATEAFLKAFLLDGLSLGDSLGTANDLLALAESPLSMKTLADANLDYLFLRDVSQYWEQYAEEGTPGDTLMSTNINIVNMCIGKDGKSYQENEFFATAWSKEVSWQGPFFEGARKNPDNQVDFTIDGALGEIKPGAHFFFVVKGDLSPRVQDLTLYGDGEIEEIVLDKEKPNEFIVRYKGVGVASEYVNELGDKCQMQSPLLKSSTGESSTFKIPVTWKNKPQEER
;
A
#
# COMPACT_ATOMS: atom_id res chain seq x y z
N MET A 1 3.06 -20.30 -27.73
CA MET A 1 3.05 -19.57 -26.46
C MET A 1 2.77 -18.11 -26.79
N THR A 2 2.35 -17.31 -25.81
CA THR A 2 2.34 -15.85 -25.94
C THR A 2 3.38 -15.33 -24.96
N GLU A 3 4.38 -14.63 -25.47
CA GLU A 3 5.43 -13.98 -24.67
C GLU A 3 5.10 -12.49 -24.56
N MET A 4 5.20 -11.92 -23.35
CA MET A 4 5.13 -10.49 -23.14
C MET A 4 6.42 -10.03 -22.45
N GLU A 5 7.12 -9.08 -23.08
CA GLU A 5 8.38 -8.51 -22.63
C GLU A 5 8.15 -7.01 -22.40
N ARG A 6 8.29 -6.54 -21.15
CA ARG A 6 8.25 -5.09 -20.83
C ARG A 6 9.54 -4.42 -21.28
N TYR A 7 9.44 -3.15 -21.68
CA TYR A 7 10.58 -2.32 -22.03
C TYR A 7 10.70 -1.13 -21.08
N THR A 8 11.95 -0.74 -20.79
CA THR A 8 12.21 0.58 -20.22
C THR A 8 11.79 1.63 -21.23
N GLU A 9 11.45 2.83 -20.76
CA GLU A 9 11.11 3.94 -21.65
C GLU A 9 12.22 4.22 -22.68
N ALA A 10 13.50 4.10 -22.28
CA ALA A 10 14.64 4.29 -23.17
C ALA A 10 14.71 3.20 -24.27
N ASP A 11 14.48 1.93 -23.93
CA ASP A 11 14.46 0.83 -24.89
C ASP A 11 13.28 0.93 -25.87
N PHE A 12 12.13 1.40 -25.38
CA PHE A 12 10.96 1.63 -26.22
C PHE A 12 11.14 2.84 -27.14
N LEU A 13 11.59 3.98 -26.62
CA LEU A 13 11.90 5.17 -27.42
C LEU A 13 12.96 4.86 -28.49
N SER A 14 13.99 4.06 -28.18
CA SER A 14 14.95 3.59 -29.19
C SER A 14 14.28 2.78 -30.33
N LYS A 15 13.24 1.99 -30.04
CA LYS A 15 12.46 1.26 -31.06
C LYS A 15 11.52 2.17 -31.84
N VAL A 16 11.01 3.24 -31.22
CA VAL A 16 10.21 4.29 -31.88
C VAL A 16 11.08 5.11 -32.82
N GLU A 17 12.25 5.57 -32.38
CA GLU A 17 13.23 6.31 -33.19
C GLU A 17 13.74 5.52 -34.41
N ALA A 18 13.87 4.19 -34.25
CA ALA A 18 14.27 3.28 -35.32
C ALA A 18 13.15 2.99 -36.36
N ASP A 19 11.91 3.39 -36.10
CA ASP A 19 10.75 3.16 -36.95
C ASP A 19 10.11 4.51 -37.38
N PRO A 20 10.45 5.05 -38.56
CA PRO A 20 10.09 6.44 -38.93
C PRO A 20 8.60 6.75 -38.92
N GLU A 21 7.74 5.77 -39.22
CA GLU A 21 6.28 5.93 -39.16
C GLU A 21 5.80 5.98 -37.70
N LEU A 22 6.40 5.18 -36.81
CA LEU A 22 6.10 5.20 -35.38
C LEU A 22 6.62 6.49 -34.72
N GLN A 23 7.78 6.99 -35.16
CA GLN A 23 8.29 8.31 -34.75
C GLN A 23 7.39 9.46 -35.25
N GLU A 24 6.79 9.38 -36.45
CA GLU A 24 5.82 10.39 -36.92
C GLU A 24 4.60 10.44 -35.99
N LEU A 25 4.07 9.29 -35.58
CA LEU A 25 2.99 9.17 -34.61
C LEU A 25 3.40 9.70 -33.22
N TRP A 26 4.63 9.41 -32.77
CA TRP A 26 5.16 9.97 -31.51
C TRP A 26 5.21 11.50 -31.55
N ASN A 27 5.71 12.07 -32.64
CA ASN A 27 5.75 13.52 -32.86
C ASN A 27 4.35 14.17 -32.88
N VAL A 28 3.26 13.42 -33.11
CA VAL A 28 1.88 13.89 -32.96
C VAL A 28 1.49 13.93 -31.49
N LEU A 29 1.72 12.85 -30.73
CA LEU A 29 1.45 12.82 -29.28
C LEU A 29 2.25 13.88 -28.51
N GLN A 30 3.53 14.09 -28.85
CA GLN A 30 4.33 15.16 -28.24
C GLN A 30 3.74 16.56 -28.46
N LYS A 31 3.14 16.85 -29.63
CA LYS A 31 2.45 18.12 -29.90
C LYS A 31 1.15 18.27 -29.11
N LEU A 32 0.54 17.16 -28.71
CA LEU A 32 -0.62 17.11 -27.81
C LEU A 32 -0.21 17.19 -26.32
N GLY A 33 1.08 17.25 -26.01
CA GLY A 33 1.60 17.44 -24.66
C GLY A 33 1.95 16.15 -23.91
N PHE A 34 1.93 14.98 -24.56
CA PHE A 34 2.42 13.74 -23.98
C PHE A 34 3.95 13.75 -23.93
N THR A 35 4.54 13.40 -22.78
CA THR A 35 5.99 13.59 -22.54
C THR A 35 6.83 12.32 -22.58
N GLY A 36 6.20 11.16 -22.38
CA GLY A 36 6.91 9.88 -22.26
C GLY A 36 5.99 8.65 -22.27
N PHE A 37 6.57 7.47 -22.10
CA PHE A 37 5.88 6.17 -22.11
C PHE A 37 6.07 5.40 -20.79
N PRO A 38 5.23 5.64 -19.76
CA PRO A 38 5.34 4.99 -18.44
C PRO A 38 5.14 3.47 -18.47
N ALA A 39 4.37 2.95 -19.44
CA ALA A 39 4.20 1.51 -19.64
C ALA A 39 4.42 1.19 -21.12
N SER A 40 5.35 0.28 -21.39
CA SER A 40 5.65 -0.15 -22.76
C SER A 40 6.21 -1.57 -22.81
N GLY A 41 6.16 -2.17 -23.99
CA GLY A 41 6.67 -3.51 -24.19
C GLY A 41 6.34 -4.07 -25.56
N ILE A 42 6.51 -5.37 -25.67
CA ILE A 42 6.18 -6.14 -26.85
C ILE A 42 5.47 -7.42 -26.46
N THR A 43 4.51 -7.82 -27.29
CA THR A 43 3.78 -9.08 -27.16
C THR A 43 4.04 -9.89 -28.42
N ARG A 44 4.53 -11.12 -28.29
CA ARG A 44 4.87 -12.04 -29.39
C ARG A 44 4.10 -13.34 -29.26
N GLN A 45 3.85 -14.00 -30.39
CA GLN A 45 3.45 -15.41 -30.44
C GLN A 45 4.49 -16.20 -31.25
N ASP A 46 4.84 -17.41 -30.79
CA ASP A 46 6.00 -18.19 -31.27
C ASP A 46 6.18 -18.22 -32.81
N ASP A 47 5.07 -18.40 -33.54
CA ASP A 47 5.02 -18.46 -35.02
C ASP A 47 4.02 -17.42 -35.59
N GLY A 48 3.75 -16.33 -34.88
CA GLY A 48 2.57 -15.48 -35.09
C GLY A 48 2.81 -13.97 -35.11
N PRO A 49 1.78 -13.17 -34.78
CA PRO A 49 1.88 -11.72 -34.78
C PRO A 49 2.77 -11.18 -33.66
N GLU A 50 3.33 -10.00 -33.91
CA GLU A 50 4.06 -9.19 -32.94
C GLU A 50 3.32 -7.86 -32.73
N VAL A 51 3.11 -7.46 -31.48
CA VAL A 51 2.63 -6.11 -31.12
C VAL A 51 3.68 -5.41 -30.27
N LEU A 52 4.32 -4.38 -30.81
CA LEU A 52 5.08 -3.38 -30.03
C LEU A 52 4.09 -2.30 -29.57
N TRP A 53 4.07 -1.97 -28.28
CA TRP A 53 3.10 -1.04 -27.70
C TRP A 53 3.72 -0.16 -26.60
N GLY A 54 3.19 1.05 -26.46
CA GLY A 54 3.55 1.96 -25.36
C GLY A 54 2.41 2.93 -25.05
N GLU A 55 1.97 2.97 -23.80
CA GLU A 55 1.01 3.94 -23.26
C GLU A 55 1.72 5.25 -22.94
N ALA A 56 1.14 6.38 -23.34
CA ALA A 56 1.75 7.69 -23.22
C ALA A 56 1.27 8.44 -21.95
N ALA A 57 2.19 8.99 -21.17
CA ALA A 57 1.87 9.82 -19.99
C ALA A 57 1.38 11.21 -20.42
N GLY A 58 0.22 11.64 -19.90
CA GLY A 58 -0.31 12.98 -20.18
C GLY A 58 -1.76 13.21 -19.75
N MET A 59 -2.54 13.80 -20.67
CA MET A 59 -3.93 14.23 -20.47
C MET A 59 -4.90 13.08 -20.10
N PRO A 60 -6.08 13.38 -19.50
CA PRO A 60 -7.06 12.36 -19.13
C PRO A 60 -7.48 11.47 -20.32
N GLY A 61 -7.36 10.16 -20.12
CA GLY A 61 -7.56 9.11 -21.14
C GLY A 61 -6.29 8.27 -21.31
N VAL A 62 -6.39 7.05 -21.84
CA VAL A 62 -5.20 6.24 -22.16
C VAL A 62 -4.93 6.39 -23.65
N PHE A 63 -3.85 7.09 -23.99
CA PHE A 63 -3.34 7.21 -25.34
C PHE A 63 -2.03 6.43 -25.46
N GLY A 64 -1.59 6.16 -26.68
CA GLY A 64 -0.25 5.64 -26.88
C GLY A 64 0.01 5.22 -28.32
N LEU A 65 1.11 4.50 -28.51
CA LEU A 65 1.54 3.99 -29.80
C LEU A 65 1.39 2.48 -29.87
N VAL A 66 1.06 1.99 -31.05
CA VAL A 66 1.06 0.57 -31.36
C VAL A 66 1.64 0.32 -32.76
N ARG A 67 2.43 -0.74 -32.88
CA ARG A 67 2.87 -1.35 -34.14
C ARG A 67 2.54 -2.85 -34.08
N TYR A 68 1.58 -3.27 -34.90
CA TYR A 68 1.23 -4.68 -35.08
C TYR A 68 1.80 -5.19 -36.39
N CYS A 69 2.59 -6.25 -36.33
CA CYS A 69 3.11 -6.99 -37.48
C CYS A 69 2.42 -8.35 -37.54
N LYS A 70 1.78 -8.67 -38.66
CA LYS A 70 0.98 -9.90 -38.82
C LYS A 70 1.83 -11.17 -38.81
N GLU A 71 3.03 -11.08 -39.39
CA GLU A 71 4.15 -11.99 -39.18
C GLU A 71 5.26 -11.17 -38.52
N SER A 72 6.08 -11.76 -37.62
CA SER A 72 7.14 -11.01 -36.92
C SER A 72 8.02 -10.20 -37.90
N GLY A 73 8.02 -8.87 -37.71
CA GLY A 73 8.77 -7.90 -38.51
C GLY A 73 8.26 -7.63 -39.94
N LYS A 74 7.09 -8.14 -40.35
CA LYS A 74 6.51 -7.92 -41.70
C LYS A 74 5.06 -7.45 -41.65
N ASP A 75 4.64 -6.79 -42.74
CA ASP A 75 3.28 -6.29 -42.95
C ASP A 75 2.72 -5.60 -41.69
N CYS A 76 3.50 -4.63 -41.21
CA CYS A 76 3.23 -3.95 -39.96
C CYS A 76 2.32 -2.73 -40.16
N THR A 77 1.22 -2.67 -39.41
CA THR A 77 0.36 -1.50 -39.26
C THR A 77 0.77 -0.72 -38.01
N ARG A 78 0.75 0.62 -38.08
CA ARG A 78 1.07 1.51 -36.96
C ARG A 78 -0.07 2.48 -36.73
N ALA A 79 -0.34 2.78 -35.47
CA ALA A 79 -1.37 3.72 -35.08
C ALA A 79 -1.04 4.39 -33.74
N ILE A 80 -1.59 5.59 -33.54
CA ILE A 80 -1.93 6.06 -32.21
C ILE A 80 -3.16 5.26 -31.78
N PHE A 81 -3.11 4.61 -30.62
CA PHE A 81 -4.34 4.13 -29.99
C PHE A 81 -4.84 5.18 -29.00
N SER A 82 -6.16 5.22 -28.81
CA SER A 82 -6.79 5.92 -27.70
C SER A 82 -7.91 5.07 -27.11
N LEU A 83 -8.05 5.16 -25.80
CA LEU A 83 -9.10 4.53 -25.02
C LEU A 83 -9.91 5.61 -24.29
N SER A 84 -11.22 5.61 -24.53
CA SER A 84 -12.18 6.47 -23.85
C SER A 84 -13.33 5.62 -23.32
N GLY A 85 -13.34 5.37 -22.01
CA GLY A 85 -14.27 4.42 -21.39
C GLY A 85 -14.03 3.00 -21.89
N GLN A 86 -14.96 2.45 -22.66
CA GLN A 86 -14.85 1.11 -23.26
C GLN A 86 -14.59 1.13 -24.77
N GLU A 87 -14.52 2.30 -25.40
CA GLU A 87 -14.23 2.42 -26.82
C GLU A 87 -12.72 2.61 -27.05
N VAL A 88 -12.18 1.81 -27.97
CA VAL A 88 -10.79 1.87 -28.41
C VAL A 88 -10.79 2.34 -29.86
N SER A 89 -10.00 3.37 -30.17
CA SER A 89 -9.79 3.83 -31.54
C SER A 89 -8.32 3.75 -31.92
N PHE A 90 -8.06 3.50 -33.20
CA PHE A 90 -6.72 3.44 -33.78
C PHE A 90 -6.65 4.45 -34.94
N LEU A 91 -5.68 5.37 -34.87
CA LEU A 91 -5.62 6.56 -35.71
C LEU A 91 -4.23 6.71 -36.35
N ASP A 92 -4.18 7.15 -37.60
CA ASP A 92 -2.93 7.54 -38.25
C ASP A 92 -2.45 8.93 -37.79
N ALA A 93 -1.28 9.37 -38.25
CA ALA A 93 -0.72 10.69 -37.94
C ALA A 93 -1.55 11.88 -38.49
N LYS A 94 -2.67 11.60 -39.18
CA LYS A 94 -3.59 12.56 -39.79
C LYS A 94 -5.02 12.41 -39.23
N ASP A 95 -5.16 11.78 -38.06
CA ASP A 95 -6.41 11.59 -37.33
C ASP A 95 -7.46 10.77 -38.13
N LYS A 96 -7.00 9.81 -38.93
CA LYS A 96 -7.87 8.90 -39.68
C LYS A 96 -7.92 7.52 -39.04
N PRO A 97 -9.10 6.88 -38.93
CA PRO A 97 -9.22 5.50 -38.48
C PRO A 97 -8.35 4.53 -39.31
N VAL A 98 -7.60 3.69 -38.61
CA VAL A 98 -6.74 2.64 -39.17
C VAL A 98 -7.27 1.28 -38.72
N ASP A 99 -7.47 0.36 -39.67
CA ASP A 99 -7.68 -1.05 -39.34
C ASP A 99 -6.33 -1.69 -39.00
N VAL A 100 -6.11 -1.96 -37.70
CA VAL A 100 -4.92 -2.63 -37.18
C VAL A 100 -4.99 -4.16 -37.28
N GLY A 101 -5.97 -4.72 -37.99
CA GLY A 101 -5.83 -6.03 -38.64
C GLY A 101 -5.80 -7.26 -37.73
N GLY A 102 -6.35 -7.14 -36.51
CA GLY A 102 -6.41 -8.25 -35.56
C GLY A 102 -5.71 -8.02 -34.23
N ILE A 103 -5.22 -6.80 -33.94
CA ILE A 103 -5.04 -6.38 -32.54
C ILE A 103 -6.42 -6.50 -31.88
N GLY A 104 -6.54 -7.41 -30.91
CA GLY A 104 -7.74 -7.46 -30.07
C GLY A 104 -7.95 -6.14 -29.35
N LEU A 105 -9.18 -5.83 -28.93
CA LEU A 105 -9.38 -4.71 -28.01
C LEU A 105 -8.39 -4.87 -26.84
N PRO A 106 -7.63 -3.83 -26.47
CA PRO A 106 -6.89 -3.76 -25.23
C PRO A 106 -7.63 -4.49 -24.11
N ILE A 107 -6.98 -5.50 -23.53
CA ILE A 107 -7.67 -6.48 -22.66
C ILE A 107 -7.92 -5.80 -21.31
N LEU A 108 -9.03 -5.07 -21.28
CA LEU A 108 -9.61 -4.38 -20.13
C LEU A 108 -11.00 -4.93 -19.81
N LEU A 109 -11.52 -5.78 -20.70
CA LEU A 109 -12.80 -6.46 -20.59
C LEU A 109 -12.60 -7.85 -20.00
N LYS A 110 -12.63 -7.95 -18.66
CA LYS A 110 -12.79 -9.24 -17.96
C LYS A 110 -14.20 -9.77 -18.17
N GLN A 111 -14.47 -10.39 -19.32
CA GLN A 111 -15.65 -11.25 -19.47
C GLN A 111 -15.36 -12.60 -18.81
N LEU A 112 -16.09 -12.86 -17.72
CA LEU A 112 -15.89 -13.98 -16.79
C LEU A 112 -16.19 -15.39 -17.36
N GLU A 113 -16.63 -15.50 -18.61
CA GLU A 113 -16.70 -16.77 -19.31
C GLU A 113 -16.12 -16.66 -20.72
N GLY A 114 -15.23 -17.60 -21.05
CA GLY A 114 -14.93 -17.96 -22.43
C GLY A 114 -14.23 -16.89 -23.27
N HIS A 115 -13.05 -16.43 -22.85
CA HIS A 115 -12.15 -15.69 -23.76
C HIS A 115 -10.86 -16.41 -24.12
N THR A 116 -10.47 -16.06 -25.33
CA THR A 116 -9.70 -16.80 -26.31
C THR A 116 -9.32 -15.79 -27.40
N PHE A 117 -8.35 -16.11 -28.24
CA PHE A 117 -8.70 -16.18 -29.66
C PHE A 117 -9.00 -17.66 -29.95
N ASP A 118 -7.96 -18.50 -29.81
CA ASP A 118 -7.87 -19.72 -28.96
C ASP A 118 -7.65 -19.39 -27.46
N LYS A 119 -8.04 -20.21 -26.49
CA LYS A 119 -7.82 -20.05 -25.03
C LYS A 119 -6.30 -20.09 -24.71
N PRO A 120 -5.76 -19.34 -23.72
CA PRO A 120 -6.36 -19.01 -22.41
C PRO A 120 -6.11 -17.57 -21.87
N THR A 121 -6.64 -17.29 -20.67
CA THR A 121 -6.34 -16.10 -19.86
C THR A 121 -4.89 -16.15 -19.35
N HIS A 122 -3.97 -15.46 -20.04
CA HIS A 122 -2.56 -15.40 -19.64
C HIS A 122 -2.33 -14.35 -18.55
N VAL A 123 -2.45 -14.81 -17.31
CA VAL A 123 -1.96 -14.12 -16.12
C VAL A 123 -0.43 -14.29 -16.09
N VAL A 124 0.31 -13.19 -16.23
CA VAL A 124 1.78 -13.19 -16.09
C VAL A 124 2.16 -12.94 -14.64
N GLU A 125 3.09 -13.74 -14.13
CA GLU A 125 3.74 -13.56 -12.83
C GLU A 125 4.97 -12.65 -13.02
N LEU A 126 5.09 -11.60 -12.20
CA LEU A 126 6.16 -10.61 -12.30
C LEU A 126 7.09 -10.72 -11.09
N PRO A 127 8.39 -10.99 -11.27
CA PRO A 127 9.32 -11.09 -10.15
C PRO A 127 9.36 -9.78 -9.37
N LEU A 128 9.55 -9.88 -8.05
CA LEU A 128 9.86 -8.72 -7.21
C LEU A 128 11.36 -8.45 -7.27
N GLU A 129 11.74 -7.20 -7.57
CA GLU A 129 13.06 -6.70 -7.23
C GLU A 129 12.94 -6.01 -5.86
N PRO A 130 13.54 -6.55 -4.78
CA PRO A 130 13.44 -5.94 -3.47
C PRO A 130 14.15 -4.57 -3.48
N PRO A 131 13.61 -3.57 -2.76
CA PRO A 131 14.19 -2.23 -2.75
C PRO A 131 15.60 -2.25 -2.13
N ALA A 132 16.53 -1.53 -2.78
CA ALA A 132 17.93 -1.48 -2.34
C ALA A 132 18.15 -0.64 -1.06
N GLU A 133 17.18 0.21 -0.71
CA GLU A 133 17.17 1.07 0.48
C GLU A 133 15.83 0.91 1.21
N LEU A 134 15.76 1.31 2.49
CA LEU A 134 14.50 1.26 3.22
C LEU A 134 13.48 2.27 2.65
N PRO A 135 12.20 1.88 2.48
CA PRO A 135 11.16 2.79 2.02
C PRO A 135 10.97 3.96 3.00
N VAL A 136 10.82 5.17 2.48
CA VAL A 136 10.65 6.38 3.30
C VAL A 136 9.18 6.57 3.65
N VAL A 137 8.81 6.25 4.90
CA VAL A 137 7.46 6.46 5.42
C VAL A 137 7.36 7.80 6.16
N ASP A 138 6.28 8.53 5.89
CA ASP A 138 5.93 9.79 6.56
C ASP A 138 4.72 9.57 7.47
N VAL A 139 5.00 9.23 8.73
CA VAL A 139 4.01 8.90 9.77
C VAL A 139 3.11 10.07 10.17
N THR A 140 3.40 11.29 9.72
CA THR A 140 2.65 12.50 10.08
C THR A 140 1.50 12.82 9.13
N LYS A 141 1.44 12.16 7.95
CA LYS A 141 0.46 12.44 6.89
C LYS A 141 -0.39 11.22 6.58
N ARG A 142 -1.71 11.37 6.66
CA ARG A 142 -2.67 10.31 6.33
C ARG A 142 -3.01 10.31 4.85
N ARG A 143 -2.96 9.13 4.25
CA ARG A 143 -3.21 8.89 2.83
C ARG A 143 -4.43 8.00 2.66
N PHE A 144 -5.28 8.38 1.72
CA PHE A 144 -6.28 7.49 1.15
C PHE A 144 -5.86 7.17 -0.27
N LEU A 145 -5.77 5.89 -0.62
CA LEU A 145 -5.57 5.43 -1.98
C LEU A 145 -6.69 4.46 -2.36
N ALA A 146 -7.45 4.80 -3.40
CA ALA A 146 -8.29 3.81 -4.08
C ALA A 146 -7.72 3.49 -5.46
N VAL A 147 -7.61 2.20 -5.75
CA VAL A 147 -7.06 1.67 -7.00
C VAL A 147 -8.07 0.80 -7.73
N SER A 148 -8.03 0.82 -9.06
CA SER A 148 -8.86 -0.03 -9.93
C SER A 148 -8.00 -0.71 -10.99
N SER A 149 -8.05 -2.04 -11.05
CA SER A 149 -7.37 -2.84 -12.10
C SER A 149 -7.92 -2.56 -13.49
N PHE A 150 -9.19 -2.15 -13.56
CA PHE A 150 -9.98 -2.14 -14.80
C PHE A 150 -10.12 -0.75 -15.44
N GLY A 151 -9.76 0.30 -14.70
CA GLY A 151 -10.13 1.66 -15.07
C GLY A 151 -11.61 1.99 -14.81
N PRO A 152 -12.14 3.08 -15.38
CA PRO A 152 -13.57 3.38 -15.40
C PRO A 152 -14.31 2.35 -16.26
N LEU A 153 -14.83 1.30 -15.61
CA LEU A 153 -15.71 0.35 -16.26
C LEU A 153 -17.06 1.03 -16.59
N TRP A 154 -17.47 0.86 -17.85
CA TRP A 154 -18.69 1.37 -18.49
C TRP A 154 -18.71 2.84 -18.88
N ALA A 155 -19.25 3.09 -20.08
CA ALA A 155 -19.35 4.42 -20.69
C ALA A 155 -20.36 5.38 -20.02
N ASP A 156 -21.15 4.88 -19.05
CA ASP A 156 -22.03 5.68 -18.19
C ASP A 156 -21.33 6.18 -16.91
N GLY A 157 -20.08 5.75 -16.65
CA GLY A 157 -19.33 6.09 -15.45
C GLY A 157 -19.75 5.34 -14.19
N ALA A 158 -20.58 4.30 -14.28
CA ALA A 158 -21.20 3.66 -13.13
C ALA A 158 -20.26 2.76 -12.28
N LEU A 159 -19.00 2.57 -12.66
CA LEU A 159 -17.91 2.00 -11.84
C LEU A 159 -16.70 2.94 -11.74
N ALA A 160 -16.94 4.23 -11.52
CA ALA A 160 -15.88 5.17 -11.18
C ALA A 160 -15.55 5.13 -9.68
N LEU A 161 -14.25 5.20 -9.34
CA LEU A 161 -13.78 5.37 -7.95
C LEU A 161 -14.10 6.76 -7.36
N GLY A 162 -14.76 7.65 -8.12
CA GLY A 162 -15.10 9.01 -7.70
C GLY A 162 -16.04 9.07 -6.49
N GLY A 163 -16.86 8.03 -6.25
CA GLY A 163 -17.62 7.88 -5.01
C GLY A 163 -16.71 7.74 -3.79
N PHE A 164 -15.71 6.87 -3.88
CA PHE A 164 -14.72 6.65 -2.81
C PHE A 164 -13.84 7.89 -2.61
N GLU A 165 -13.39 8.53 -3.70
CA GLU A 165 -12.65 9.80 -3.66
C GLU A 165 -13.43 10.88 -2.92
N LYS A 166 -14.73 11.02 -3.23
CA LYS A 166 -15.60 12.00 -2.62
C LYS A 166 -15.80 11.71 -1.13
N VAL A 167 -16.03 10.45 -0.74
CA VAL A 167 -16.12 10.06 0.68
C VAL A 167 -14.83 10.38 1.43
N ALA A 168 -13.67 10.05 0.86
CA ALA A 168 -12.38 10.34 1.48
C ALA A 168 -12.14 11.85 1.64
N LYS A 169 -12.45 12.66 0.61
CA LYS A 169 -12.34 14.12 0.67
C LYS A 169 -13.33 14.76 1.65
N ASP A 170 -14.59 14.35 1.62
CA ASP A 170 -15.65 14.86 2.50
C ASP A 170 -15.40 14.50 3.97
N SER A 171 -14.67 13.41 4.25
CA SER A 171 -14.27 13.05 5.62
C SER A 171 -13.35 14.09 6.27
N GLY A 172 -12.59 14.85 5.46
CA GLY A 172 -11.57 15.78 5.94
C GLY A 172 -10.38 15.12 6.66
N ALA A 173 -10.27 13.80 6.63
CA ALA A 173 -9.27 13.07 7.42
C ALA A 173 -7.90 12.96 6.75
N PHE A 174 -7.80 13.01 5.43
CA PHE A 174 -6.58 12.67 4.70
C PHE A 174 -5.86 13.90 4.14
N ASP A 175 -4.54 13.95 4.35
CA ASP A 175 -3.64 14.93 3.75
C ASP A 175 -3.47 14.71 2.23
N ALA A 176 -3.60 13.45 1.79
CA ALA A 176 -3.61 13.07 0.39
C ALA A 176 -4.74 12.07 0.09
N VAL A 177 -5.52 12.36 -0.96
CA VAL A 177 -6.51 11.43 -1.53
C VAL A 177 -6.08 11.14 -2.96
N LEU A 178 -5.68 9.89 -3.21
CA LEU A 178 -5.12 9.40 -4.47
C LEU A 178 -6.08 8.38 -5.08
N ILE A 179 -6.26 8.45 -6.40
CA ILE A 179 -7.12 7.56 -7.16
C ILE A 179 -6.35 7.07 -8.38
N THR A 180 -6.06 5.78 -8.44
CA THR A 180 -5.35 5.17 -9.58
C THR A 180 -6.28 4.28 -10.39
N GLN A 181 -6.50 4.65 -11.64
CA GLN A 181 -7.18 3.83 -12.64
C GLN A 181 -6.13 3.03 -13.43
N TYR A 182 -6.44 1.79 -13.82
CA TYR A 182 -5.50 0.88 -14.48
C TYR A 182 -4.25 0.58 -13.62
N VAL A 183 -4.47 0.35 -12.32
CA VAL A 183 -3.40 0.20 -11.30
C VAL A 183 -2.35 -0.82 -11.69
N ARG A 184 -1.08 -0.48 -11.48
CA ARG A 184 0.10 -1.29 -11.81
C ARG A 184 0.65 -2.03 -10.59
N THR A 185 1.65 -2.86 -10.85
CA THR A 185 2.53 -3.45 -9.82
C THR A 185 3.09 -2.36 -8.90
N GLU A 186 3.62 -1.29 -9.48
CA GLU A 186 4.38 -0.27 -8.76
C GLU A 186 3.49 0.57 -7.82
N ASP A 187 2.22 0.77 -8.18
CA ASP A 187 1.23 1.45 -7.33
C ASP A 187 0.86 0.64 -6.08
N ILE A 188 0.80 -0.70 -6.19
CA ILE A 188 0.53 -1.57 -5.04
C ILE A 188 1.81 -1.77 -4.22
N ASP A 189 2.97 -1.89 -4.86
CA ASP A 189 4.26 -1.91 -4.17
C ASP A 189 4.42 -0.63 -3.32
N ASP A 190 4.16 0.56 -3.87
CA ASP A 190 4.19 1.84 -3.13
C ASP A 190 3.23 1.85 -1.95
N ALA A 191 1.98 1.43 -2.17
CA ALA A 191 0.96 1.36 -1.12
C ALA A 191 1.34 0.41 0.01
N LEU A 192 1.91 -0.76 -0.29
CA LEU A 192 2.28 -1.74 0.74
C LEU A 192 3.58 -1.36 1.46
N LEU A 193 4.55 -0.75 0.78
CA LEU A 193 5.85 -0.39 1.33
C LEU A 193 5.84 0.94 2.11
N HIS A 194 5.26 2.00 1.53
CA HIS A 194 5.43 3.39 1.99
C HIS A 194 4.30 3.95 2.88
N TYR A 195 3.22 3.20 3.10
CA TYR A 195 2.07 3.63 3.88
C TYR A 195 2.20 3.19 5.34
N HIS A 196 1.44 3.82 6.24
CA HIS A 196 1.43 3.52 7.68
C HIS A 196 0.03 3.22 8.21
N PRO A 197 -0.12 2.72 9.46
CA PRO A 197 -1.40 2.19 9.95
C PRO A 197 -2.57 3.18 10.18
N PHE A 198 -2.45 4.45 9.77
CA PHE A 198 -3.59 5.38 9.67
C PHE A 198 -4.05 5.61 8.23
N ASP A 199 -3.33 5.05 7.25
CA ASP A 199 -3.66 5.13 5.84
C ASP A 199 -4.72 4.09 5.46
N VAL A 200 -5.48 4.42 4.42
CA VAL A 200 -6.54 3.58 3.87
C VAL A 200 -6.19 3.19 2.45
N PHE A 201 -6.20 1.89 2.17
CA PHE A 201 -6.02 1.32 0.84
C PHE A 201 -7.30 0.59 0.40
N VAL A 202 -7.87 0.98 -0.74
CA VAL A 202 -9.06 0.36 -1.33
C VAL A 202 -8.68 -0.19 -2.70
N TRP A 203 -8.82 -1.50 -2.91
CA TRP A 203 -8.59 -2.13 -4.20
C TRP A 203 -9.89 -2.66 -4.79
N LEU A 204 -10.33 -2.01 -5.89
CA LEU A 204 -11.43 -2.47 -6.74
C LEU A 204 -10.86 -3.35 -7.85
N GLY A 205 -11.04 -4.66 -7.73
CA GLY A 205 -10.36 -5.61 -8.61
C GLY A 205 -11.05 -6.95 -8.70
N GLN A 206 -10.49 -7.83 -9.54
CA GLN A 206 -10.87 -9.24 -9.54
C GLN A 206 -9.81 -10.03 -8.77
N THR A 207 -10.26 -10.84 -7.82
CA THR A 207 -9.43 -11.83 -7.13
C THR A 207 -9.19 -13.01 -8.06
N ILE A 208 -7.94 -13.42 -8.22
CA ILE A 208 -7.60 -14.60 -9.02
C ILE A 208 -7.50 -15.81 -8.10
N ARG A 209 -8.20 -16.89 -8.48
CA ARG A 209 -7.95 -18.23 -7.96
C ARG A 209 -6.81 -18.87 -8.75
N GLU A 210 -5.90 -19.56 -8.08
CA GLU A 210 -4.70 -20.14 -8.71
C GLU A 210 -4.97 -21.42 -9.54
N GLU A 211 -6.25 -21.75 -9.76
CA GLU A 211 -6.76 -22.78 -10.70
C GLU A 211 -6.16 -22.67 -12.13
N ALA A 212 -5.58 -21.51 -12.48
CA ALA A 212 -4.90 -21.29 -13.76
C ALA A 212 -3.49 -21.91 -13.86
N LYS A 213 -2.85 -22.32 -12.75
CA LYS A 213 -1.48 -22.87 -12.75
C LYS A 213 -1.40 -24.40 -12.65
N THR A 214 -2.34 -25.07 -11.99
CA THR A 214 -2.42 -26.54 -11.95
C THR A 214 -3.88 -27.01 -11.98
N ASN A 215 -4.13 -28.28 -12.29
CA ASN A 215 -5.48 -28.88 -12.37
C ASN A 215 -6.17 -29.09 -10.99
N GLU A 216 -5.73 -28.39 -9.94
CA GLU A 216 -6.29 -28.46 -8.59
C GLU A 216 -7.08 -27.17 -8.27
N ILE A 217 -8.10 -27.30 -7.41
CA ILE A 217 -8.93 -26.17 -7.00
C ILE A 217 -8.18 -25.40 -5.89
N TYR A 218 -7.51 -24.32 -6.27
CA TYR A 218 -6.90 -23.38 -5.33
C TYR A 218 -7.85 -22.23 -4.98
N LYS A 219 -7.63 -21.65 -3.80
CA LYS A 219 -8.42 -20.52 -3.28
C LYS A 219 -8.11 -19.22 -4.04
N PRO A 220 -8.87 -18.13 -3.81
CA PRO A 220 -8.43 -16.79 -4.17
C PRO A 220 -7.12 -16.43 -3.45
N VAL A 221 -6.03 -16.27 -4.21
CA VAL A 221 -4.65 -16.17 -3.68
C VAL A 221 -4.00 -14.81 -3.93
N GLY A 222 -4.41 -14.03 -4.94
CA GLY A 222 -3.80 -12.73 -5.24
C GLY A 222 -4.69 -11.71 -5.95
N MET A 223 -4.13 -10.51 -6.14
CA MET A 223 -4.78 -9.33 -6.71
C MET A 223 -4.53 -9.21 -8.22
N THR A 224 -5.39 -8.49 -8.94
CA THR A 224 -5.15 -8.12 -10.35
C THR A 224 -4.59 -6.70 -10.43
N VAL A 225 -3.56 -6.54 -11.26
CA VAL A 225 -3.03 -5.25 -11.72
C VAL A 225 -3.03 -5.24 -13.24
N ASN A 226 -3.03 -4.06 -13.84
CA ASN A 226 -2.93 -3.90 -15.28
C ASN A 226 -1.50 -4.18 -15.75
N ALA A 227 -1.32 -5.10 -16.70
CA ALA A 227 0.00 -5.45 -17.26
C ALA A 227 0.46 -4.44 -18.32
N GLY A 228 -0.48 -3.83 -19.06
CA GLY A 228 -0.22 -2.87 -20.14
C GLY A 228 -1.43 -2.75 -21.06
N LEU A 229 -1.17 -2.41 -22.33
CA LEU A 229 -2.20 -2.40 -23.37
C LEU A 229 -2.93 -3.77 -23.52
N PHE A 230 -2.33 -4.87 -23.06
CA PHE A 230 -2.84 -6.23 -23.27
C PHE A 230 -2.95 -7.08 -21.99
N GLY A 231 -3.77 -6.66 -21.03
CA GLY A 231 -4.32 -7.56 -20.01
C GLY A 231 -3.91 -7.26 -18.58
N ASP A 232 -4.22 -8.22 -17.71
CA ASP A 232 -3.90 -8.19 -16.28
C ASP A 232 -2.67 -9.04 -15.97
N ALA A 233 -1.83 -8.56 -15.05
CA ALA A 233 -0.86 -9.38 -14.33
C ALA A 233 -1.44 -9.77 -12.96
N LEU A 234 -0.98 -10.91 -12.44
CA LEU A 234 -1.25 -11.28 -11.05
C LEU A 234 -0.22 -10.61 -10.17
N TYR A 235 -0.73 -9.82 -9.25
CA TYR A 235 0.02 -9.40 -8.08
C TYR A 235 -0.15 -10.49 -7.03
N ASP A 236 0.79 -11.44 -7.05
CA ASP A 236 0.66 -12.71 -6.34
C ASP A 236 0.85 -12.58 -4.82
N ARG A 237 0.51 -13.65 -4.12
CA ARG A 237 0.57 -13.75 -2.67
C ARG A 237 1.97 -13.52 -2.10
N ASN A 238 3.01 -14.07 -2.72
CA ASN A 238 4.37 -13.98 -2.20
C ASN A 238 4.84 -12.53 -2.30
N ARG A 239 4.56 -11.83 -3.40
CA ARG A 239 4.83 -10.39 -3.54
C ARG A 239 4.07 -9.54 -2.49
N ILE A 240 2.81 -9.89 -2.19
CA ILE A 240 2.05 -9.24 -1.11
C ILE A 240 2.73 -9.52 0.26
N GLU A 241 3.10 -10.77 0.58
CA GLU A 241 3.81 -11.12 1.81
C GLU A 241 5.16 -10.38 1.93
N GLU A 242 5.97 -10.41 0.87
CA GLU A 242 7.30 -9.81 0.81
C GLU A 242 7.25 -8.30 1.02
N ASN A 243 6.40 -7.57 0.27
CA ASN A 243 6.27 -6.12 0.45
C ASN A 243 5.71 -5.74 1.84
N VAL A 244 4.85 -6.57 2.43
CA VAL A 244 4.37 -6.35 3.80
C VAL A 244 5.47 -6.59 4.85
N GLN A 245 6.37 -7.55 4.63
CA GLN A 245 7.53 -7.81 5.48
C GLN A 245 8.65 -6.77 5.30
N LEU A 246 8.79 -6.23 4.09
CA LEU A 246 9.73 -5.15 3.76
C LEU A 246 9.24 -3.77 4.24
N SER A 247 7.93 -3.57 4.40
CA SER A 247 7.37 -2.34 4.94
C SER A 247 7.74 -2.18 6.43
N PRO A 248 8.50 -1.14 6.80
CA PRO A 248 9.06 -1.00 8.13
C PRO A 248 8.02 -0.63 9.20
N LEU A 249 6.83 -0.18 8.79
CA LEU A 249 5.68 0.12 9.66
C LEU A 249 4.44 -0.73 9.32
N HIS A 250 4.64 -1.82 8.57
CA HIS A 250 3.57 -2.72 8.17
C HIS A 250 2.42 -2.04 7.40
N GLY A 251 2.71 -1.14 6.47
CA GLY A 251 1.75 -0.67 5.44
C GLY A 251 0.45 -0.01 5.97
N PRO A 252 -0.62 0.03 5.16
CA PRO A 252 -1.88 0.71 5.48
C PRO A 252 -2.69 -0.03 6.55
N GLY A 253 -3.39 0.73 7.41
CA GLY A 253 -4.13 0.19 8.56
C GLY A 253 -5.52 -0.34 8.21
N LEU A 254 -6.18 0.23 7.20
CA LEU A 254 -7.41 -0.31 6.63
C LEU A 254 -7.15 -0.73 5.17
N VAL A 255 -7.41 -2.01 4.89
CA VAL A 255 -7.32 -2.60 3.55
C VAL A 255 -8.70 -3.09 3.13
N VAL A 256 -9.33 -2.41 2.17
CA VAL A 256 -10.63 -2.78 1.60
C VAL A 256 -10.44 -3.47 0.26
N LEU A 257 -10.60 -4.79 0.26
CA LEU A 257 -10.51 -5.67 -0.90
C LEU A 257 -11.89 -5.78 -1.58
N ALA A 258 -12.24 -4.76 -2.36
CA ALA A 258 -13.49 -4.65 -3.11
C ALA A 258 -13.46 -5.53 -4.39
N GLY A 259 -13.47 -6.83 -4.18
CA GLY A 259 -13.54 -7.85 -5.23
C GLY A 259 -14.33 -9.08 -4.78
N CYS A 260 -14.70 -9.94 -5.73
CA CYS A 260 -15.38 -11.21 -5.43
C CYS A 260 -14.52 -12.11 -4.53
N GLU A 261 -15.15 -12.75 -3.53
CA GLU A 261 -14.55 -13.80 -2.67
C GLU A 261 -13.24 -13.40 -1.96
N THR A 262 -12.94 -12.10 -1.81
CA THR A 262 -11.72 -11.62 -1.14
C THR A 262 -11.62 -12.05 0.33
N MET A 263 -12.77 -12.32 0.97
CA MET A 263 -12.90 -12.85 2.33
C MET A 263 -13.45 -14.29 2.36
N GLY A 264 -13.52 -14.97 1.22
CA GLY A 264 -14.02 -16.35 1.14
C GLY A 264 -13.08 -17.35 1.82
N ASP A 265 -13.64 -18.37 2.48
CA ASP A 265 -12.88 -19.45 3.12
C ASP A 265 -12.32 -20.48 2.11
N GLY A 266 -12.85 -20.45 0.88
CA GLY A 266 -12.53 -21.36 -0.21
C GLY A 266 -12.97 -22.79 0.06
N ALA A 267 -14.12 -23.00 0.70
CA ALA A 267 -14.70 -24.32 1.00
C ALA A 267 -15.16 -25.11 -0.24
N GLY A 268 -14.20 -25.47 -1.10
CA GLY A 268 -14.34 -26.36 -2.26
C GLY A 268 -13.25 -27.43 -2.36
N GLY A 269 -12.22 -27.41 -1.49
CA GLY A 269 -11.13 -28.38 -1.47
C GLY A 269 -10.39 -28.43 -0.13
N GLU A 270 -9.75 -29.56 0.18
CA GLU A 270 -9.05 -29.81 1.46
C GLU A 270 -7.65 -29.15 1.56
N THR A 271 -7.37 -28.11 0.77
CA THR A 271 -6.06 -27.47 0.69
C THR A 271 -5.87 -26.38 1.76
N LYS A 272 -4.62 -26.26 2.23
CA LYS A 272 -4.22 -25.45 3.40
C LYS A 272 -4.10 -23.95 3.11
N ASP A 273 -4.26 -23.56 1.85
CA ASP A 273 -4.03 -22.18 1.43
C ASP A 273 -5.09 -21.23 1.98
N LYS A 274 -4.70 -19.96 2.04
CA LYS A 274 -5.32 -18.90 2.83
C LYS A 274 -5.58 -17.70 1.92
N SER A 275 -6.68 -16.99 2.15
CA SER A 275 -6.98 -15.74 1.44
C SER A 275 -5.97 -14.64 1.83
N ILE A 276 -5.86 -13.59 1.02
CA ILE A 276 -4.92 -12.46 1.22
C ILE A 276 -4.84 -11.98 2.70
N PRO A 277 -5.96 -11.76 3.42
CA PRO A 277 -5.90 -11.34 4.82
C PRO A 277 -5.31 -12.40 5.77
N VAL A 278 -5.67 -13.66 5.57
CA VAL A 278 -5.29 -14.79 6.44
C VAL A 278 -3.84 -15.24 6.18
N THR A 279 -3.31 -14.86 5.03
CA THR A 279 -1.89 -14.90 4.67
C THR A 279 -1.07 -13.88 5.46
N LEU A 280 -1.57 -12.64 5.59
CA LEU A 280 -0.79 -11.54 6.14
C LEU A 280 -0.74 -11.49 7.67
N ASP A 281 -1.72 -12.11 8.35
CA ASP A 281 -1.72 -12.47 9.79
C ASP A 281 -1.09 -11.42 10.73
N ASN A 282 -1.32 -10.13 10.42
CA ASN A 282 -0.78 -9.01 11.17
C ASN A 282 -1.91 -8.25 11.86
N LYS A 283 -2.03 -8.45 13.18
CA LYS A 283 -3.09 -7.91 14.06
C LYS A 283 -3.20 -6.38 14.10
N VAL A 284 -2.27 -5.69 13.44
CA VAL A 284 -2.19 -4.24 13.25
C VAL A 284 -3.22 -3.74 12.21
N ARG A 285 -3.67 -4.59 11.28
CA ARG A 285 -4.51 -4.16 10.14
C ARG A 285 -5.94 -4.68 10.19
N LEU A 286 -6.85 -3.84 9.71
CA LEU A 286 -8.24 -4.18 9.42
C LEU A 286 -8.37 -4.54 7.93
N TYR A 287 -8.78 -5.78 7.63
CA TYR A 287 -9.11 -6.21 6.28
C TYR A 287 -10.61 -6.30 6.12
N VAL A 288 -11.16 -5.69 5.08
CA VAL A 288 -12.58 -5.78 4.75
C VAL A 288 -12.74 -6.20 3.29
N GLY A 289 -13.71 -7.06 2.99
CA GLY A 289 -13.98 -7.50 1.62
C GLY A 289 -15.25 -8.35 1.55
N PHE A 290 -15.39 -9.18 0.52
CA PHE A 290 -16.63 -9.92 0.24
C PHE A 290 -16.45 -11.44 0.38
N GLU A 291 -17.43 -12.11 0.98
CA GLU A 291 -17.41 -13.58 1.12
C GLU A 291 -17.67 -14.32 -0.19
N ARG A 292 -18.31 -13.67 -1.18
CA ARG A 292 -18.86 -14.29 -2.39
C ARG A 292 -18.66 -13.44 -3.64
N CYS A 293 -19.01 -14.00 -4.80
CA CYS A 293 -19.22 -13.27 -6.06
C CYS A 293 -20.63 -12.66 -6.14
N GLY A 294 -20.77 -11.59 -6.93
CA GLY A 294 -22.02 -10.86 -7.18
C GLY A 294 -21.81 -9.77 -8.23
N ASP A 295 -22.79 -8.89 -8.41
CA ASP A 295 -22.68 -7.77 -9.36
C ASP A 295 -21.61 -6.76 -8.91
N ALA A 296 -20.83 -6.25 -9.85
CA ALA A 296 -19.82 -5.22 -9.57
C ALA A 296 -20.44 -3.90 -9.07
N ARG A 297 -21.68 -3.59 -9.47
CA ARG A 297 -22.47 -2.43 -8.98
C ARG A 297 -22.76 -2.57 -7.49
N ASP A 298 -23.13 -3.76 -7.05
CA ASP A 298 -23.40 -4.05 -5.64
C ASP A 298 -22.11 -3.99 -4.81
N ILE A 299 -21.00 -4.53 -5.34
CA ILE A 299 -19.66 -4.42 -4.72
C ILE A 299 -19.27 -2.94 -4.55
N LEU A 300 -19.40 -2.13 -5.59
CA LEU A 300 -19.07 -0.70 -5.53
C LEU A 300 -19.97 0.04 -4.52
N ALA A 301 -21.29 -0.13 -4.63
CA ALA A 301 -22.25 0.59 -3.80
C ALA A 301 -22.14 0.21 -2.31
N ALA A 302 -21.94 -1.07 -2.01
CA ALA A 302 -21.69 -1.54 -0.64
C ALA A 302 -20.34 -1.05 -0.10
N THR A 303 -19.31 -0.98 -0.95
CA THR A 303 -18.00 -0.41 -0.57
C THR A 303 -18.10 1.08 -0.30
N GLU A 304 -18.83 1.85 -1.11
CA GLU A 304 -19.05 3.28 -0.86
C GLU A 304 -19.86 3.49 0.42
N ALA A 305 -20.91 2.69 0.65
CA ALA A 305 -21.71 2.73 1.87
C ALA A 305 -20.87 2.41 3.13
N PHE A 306 -20.00 1.38 3.06
CA PHE A 306 -19.06 1.05 4.13
C PHE A 306 -18.08 2.21 4.40
N LEU A 307 -17.40 2.70 3.37
CA LEU A 307 -16.42 3.79 3.50
C LEU A 307 -17.08 5.05 4.05
N LYS A 308 -18.32 5.35 3.64
CA LYS A 308 -19.07 6.49 4.15
C LYS A 308 -19.43 6.30 5.63
N ALA A 309 -20.00 5.16 5.99
CA ALA A 309 -20.35 4.86 7.38
C ALA A 309 -19.12 4.96 8.31
N PHE A 310 -17.99 4.41 7.87
CA PHE A 310 -16.77 4.31 8.67
C PHE A 310 -15.98 5.63 8.71
N LEU A 311 -15.65 6.20 7.55
CA LEU A 311 -14.75 7.36 7.44
C LEU A 311 -15.46 8.71 7.61
N LEU A 312 -16.70 8.83 7.11
CA LEU A 312 -17.45 10.09 7.14
C LEU A 312 -18.41 10.16 8.33
N ASP A 313 -19.28 9.16 8.50
CA ASP A 313 -20.31 9.17 9.53
C ASP A 313 -19.75 8.75 10.92
N GLY A 314 -18.55 8.15 10.95
CA GLY A 314 -17.81 7.84 12.18
C GLY A 314 -18.37 6.66 12.98
N LEU A 315 -19.00 5.70 12.29
CA LEU A 315 -19.54 4.48 12.90
C LEU A 315 -18.45 3.46 13.19
N SER A 316 -18.75 2.48 14.05
CA SER A 316 -17.84 1.36 14.32
C SER A 316 -17.60 0.51 13.08
N LEU A 317 -16.53 -0.29 13.08
CA LEU A 317 -16.29 -1.29 12.02
C LEU A 317 -17.51 -2.22 11.84
N GLY A 318 -18.10 -2.68 12.94
CA GLY A 318 -19.30 -3.52 12.95
C GLY A 318 -20.52 -2.84 12.35
N ASP A 319 -20.83 -1.61 12.77
CA ASP A 319 -21.99 -0.84 12.27
C ASP A 319 -21.81 -0.41 10.80
N SER A 320 -20.57 -0.16 10.37
CA SER A 320 -20.23 0.17 8.99
C SER A 320 -20.39 -1.03 8.06
N LEU A 321 -19.97 -2.22 8.52
CA LEU A 321 -20.28 -3.48 7.85
C LEU A 321 -21.79 -3.74 7.83
N GLY A 322 -22.51 -3.44 8.92
CA GLY A 322 -23.96 -3.50 8.97
C GLY A 322 -24.62 -2.65 7.88
N THR A 323 -24.23 -1.37 7.79
CA THR A 323 -24.73 -0.41 6.79
C THR A 323 -24.53 -0.92 5.35
N ALA A 324 -23.37 -1.50 5.04
CA ALA A 324 -23.10 -2.08 3.73
C ALA A 324 -23.91 -3.36 3.46
N ASN A 325 -24.07 -4.24 4.45
CA ASN A 325 -24.85 -5.47 4.31
C ASN A 325 -26.37 -5.19 4.24
N ASP A 326 -26.88 -4.16 4.91
CA ASP A 326 -28.27 -3.72 4.79
C ASP A 326 -28.58 -3.23 3.37
N LEU A 327 -27.66 -2.50 2.74
CA LEU A 327 -27.76 -2.09 1.34
C LEU A 327 -27.83 -3.32 0.40
N LEU A 328 -26.95 -4.31 0.59
CA LEU A 328 -26.92 -5.55 -0.18
C LEU A 328 -28.22 -6.35 -0.01
N ALA A 329 -28.74 -6.44 1.22
CA ALA A 329 -30.00 -7.13 1.51
C ALA A 329 -31.21 -6.43 0.86
N LEU A 330 -31.24 -5.09 0.85
CA LEU A 330 -32.27 -4.30 0.16
C LEU A 330 -32.22 -4.45 -1.37
N ALA A 331 -31.05 -4.75 -1.93
CA ALA A 331 -30.86 -5.07 -3.35
C ALA A 331 -31.13 -6.55 -3.71
N GLU A 332 -31.52 -7.38 -2.73
CA GLU A 332 -31.62 -8.85 -2.85
C GLU A 332 -30.30 -9.52 -3.31
N SER A 333 -29.16 -8.86 -3.06
CA SER A 333 -27.84 -9.31 -3.50
C SER A 333 -27.35 -10.53 -2.68
N PRO A 334 -26.71 -11.54 -3.30
CA PRO A 334 -26.15 -12.70 -2.60
C PRO A 334 -24.82 -12.40 -1.89
N LEU A 335 -24.30 -11.18 -2.04
CA LEU A 335 -23.06 -10.71 -1.44
C LEU A 335 -23.21 -10.46 0.07
N SER A 336 -22.09 -10.56 0.78
CA SER A 336 -21.96 -10.03 2.13
C SER A 336 -20.54 -9.50 2.33
N MET A 337 -20.44 -8.31 2.93
CA MET A 337 -19.18 -7.65 3.26
C MET A 337 -18.76 -8.06 4.68
N LYS A 338 -17.52 -8.49 4.87
CA LYS A 338 -16.99 -9.07 6.12
C LYS A 338 -15.58 -8.59 6.42
N THR A 339 -15.18 -8.77 7.68
CA THR A 339 -13.81 -8.60 8.20
C THR A 339 -13.27 -9.93 8.74
N LEU A 340 -12.01 -9.94 9.18
CA LEU A 340 -11.40 -11.08 9.88
C LEU A 340 -12.11 -11.40 11.21
N ALA A 341 -12.09 -12.67 11.61
CA ALA A 341 -12.85 -13.15 12.77
C ALA A 341 -12.34 -12.65 14.13
N ASP A 342 -11.10 -12.18 14.20
CA ASP A 342 -10.44 -11.59 15.37
C ASP A 342 -10.35 -10.06 15.31
N ALA A 343 -10.89 -9.42 14.27
CA ALA A 343 -10.92 -7.97 14.16
C ALA A 343 -11.81 -7.33 15.25
N ASN A 344 -11.37 -6.20 15.79
CA ASN A 344 -12.15 -5.43 16.77
C ASN A 344 -13.33 -4.72 16.07
N LEU A 345 -14.54 -5.28 16.19
CA LEU A 345 -15.75 -4.69 15.59
C LEU A 345 -16.11 -3.32 16.19
N ASP A 346 -15.71 -3.04 17.43
CA ASP A 346 -15.92 -1.75 18.11
C ASP A 346 -14.89 -0.68 17.71
N TYR A 347 -13.95 -0.99 16.80
CA TYR A 347 -12.95 -0.04 16.32
C TYR A 347 -13.63 1.12 15.57
N LEU A 348 -13.19 2.35 15.86
CA LEU A 348 -13.69 3.59 15.26
C LEU A 348 -12.58 4.26 14.46
N PHE A 349 -12.89 4.73 13.24
CA PHE A 349 -11.96 5.55 12.49
C PHE A 349 -11.82 6.94 13.13
N LEU A 350 -10.59 7.31 13.47
CA LEU A 350 -10.27 8.64 14.01
C LEU A 350 -10.34 9.70 12.91
N ARG A 351 -11.53 10.17 12.55
CA ARG A 351 -11.71 11.16 11.48
C ARG A 351 -11.01 12.49 11.81
N ASP A 352 -11.43 13.14 12.89
CA ASP A 352 -10.84 14.38 13.40
C ASP A 352 -9.76 14.07 14.46
N VAL A 353 -8.51 14.30 14.10
CA VAL A 353 -7.35 14.07 14.98
C VAL A 353 -7.32 15.00 16.18
N SER A 354 -7.91 16.20 16.11
CA SER A 354 -7.94 17.13 17.25
C SER A 354 -8.75 16.56 18.43
N GLN A 355 -9.75 15.72 18.13
CA GLN A 355 -10.61 15.05 19.11
C GLN A 355 -9.99 13.79 19.72
N TYR A 356 -8.81 13.34 19.26
CA TYR A 356 -8.15 12.12 19.72
C TYR A 356 -8.04 12.05 21.25
N TRP A 357 -7.50 13.11 21.85
CA TRP A 357 -7.31 13.17 23.29
C TRP A 357 -8.62 13.31 24.07
N GLU A 358 -9.72 13.75 23.45
CA GLU A 358 -11.03 13.82 24.14
C GLU A 358 -11.56 12.43 24.54
N GLN A 359 -11.10 11.35 23.91
CA GLN A 359 -11.46 9.97 24.28
C GLN A 359 -10.85 9.56 25.64
N TYR A 360 -9.80 10.25 26.06
CA TYR A 360 -8.85 9.81 27.08
C TYR A 360 -8.70 10.84 28.22
N ALA A 361 -8.58 12.11 27.87
CA ALA A 361 -8.34 13.25 28.75
C ALA A 361 -9.64 13.96 29.16
N GLU A 362 -9.67 14.47 30.39
CA GLU A 362 -10.69 15.43 30.86
C GLU A 362 -10.51 16.80 30.21
N GLU A 363 -9.27 17.22 30.00
CA GLU A 363 -8.89 18.54 29.49
C GLU A 363 -7.85 18.44 28.36
N GLY A 364 -8.31 18.64 27.12
CA GLY A 364 -7.45 18.97 25.95
C GLY A 364 -6.36 17.96 25.55
N THR A 365 -5.40 18.46 24.77
CA THR A 365 -4.18 17.77 24.37
C THR A 365 -3.17 17.78 25.52
N PRO A 366 -2.40 16.69 25.76
CA PRO A 366 -1.34 16.65 26.76
C PRO A 366 -0.29 17.75 26.58
N GLY A 367 0.36 18.11 27.69
CA GLY A 367 1.56 18.94 27.65
C GLY A 367 2.80 18.16 27.22
N ASP A 368 3.95 18.84 27.27
CA ASP A 368 5.26 18.32 26.87
C ASP A 368 5.53 16.94 27.49
N THR A 369 5.63 15.94 26.63
CA THR A 369 5.74 14.54 27.01
C THR A 369 7.20 14.11 27.03
N LEU A 370 7.56 13.30 28.03
CA LEU A 370 8.88 12.66 28.10
C LEU A 370 8.79 11.30 27.42
N MET A 371 9.48 11.12 26.30
CA MET A 371 9.65 9.81 25.66
C MET A 371 11.06 9.30 25.93
N SER A 372 11.20 8.00 26.17
CA SER A 372 12.47 7.30 26.32
C SER A 372 12.38 5.92 25.67
N THR A 373 12.77 5.86 24.40
CA THR A 373 12.89 4.63 23.62
C THR A 373 14.23 3.97 23.91
N ASN A 374 14.18 2.80 24.52
CA ASN A 374 15.32 1.92 24.71
C ASN A 374 15.55 1.13 23.43
N ILE A 375 16.74 1.20 22.85
CA ILE A 375 17.08 0.53 21.59
C ILE A 375 18.26 -0.40 21.85
N ASN A 376 18.04 -1.71 21.77
CA ASN A 376 19.10 -2.70 21.84
C ASN A 376 19.66 -2.98 20.44
N ILE A 377 20.97 -2.85 20.28
CA ILE A 377 21.66 -2.73 18.99
C ILE A 377 22.67 -3.87 18.83
N VAL A 378 22.48 -4.68 17.78
CA VAL A 378 23.44 -5.69 17.31
C VAL A 378 23.77 -5.37 15.85
N ASN A 379 25.04 -5.17 15.54
CA ASN A 379 25.46 -4.68 14.21
C ASN A 379 26.33 -5.66 13.45
N MET A 380 26.10 -5.72 12.15
CA MET A 380 27.04 -6.25 11.18
C MET A 380 27.65 -5.06 10.43
N CYS A 381 28.98 -4.94 10.46
CA CYS A 381 29.70 -3.83 9.85
C CYS A 381 30.71 -4.34 8.79
N ILE A 382 30.99 -3.52 7.78
CA ILE A 382 31.99 -3.77 6.75
C ILE A 382 33.10 -2.75 6.91
N GLY A 383 34.28 -3.23 7.30
CA GLY A 383 35.46 -2.39 7.48
C GLY A 383 36.00 -1.85 6.16
N LYS A 384 36.84 -0.80 6.23
CA LYS A 384 37.57 -0.24 5.07
C LYS A 384 38.43 -1.23 4.27
N ASP A 385 38.73 -2.40 4.82
CA ASP A 385 39.41 -3.50 4.10
C ASP A 385 38.45 -4.45 3.35
N GLY A 386 37.15 -4.13 3.36
CA GLY A 386 36.08 -4.90 2.73
C GLY A 386 35.60 -6.11 3.53
N LYS A 387 36.10 -6.33 4.75
CA LYS A 387 35.69 -7.49 5.57
C LYS A 387 34.51 -7.17 6.48
N SER A 388 33.54 -8.07 6.48
CA SER A 388 32.43 -8.06 7.43
C SER A 388 32.89 -8.51 8.82
N TYR A 389 32.43 -7.83 9.86
CA TYR A 389 32.58 -8.19 11.27
C TYR A 389 31.30 -7.87 12.04
N GLN A 390 31.10 -8.51 13.19
CA GLN A 390 30.00 -8.20 14.10
C GLN A 390 30.52 -7.33 15.26
N GLU A 391 29.82 -6.25 15.59
CA GLU A 391 30.12 -5.49 16.82
C GLU A 391 29.50 -6.16 18.04
N ASN A 392 30.11 -5.94 19.22
CA ASN A 392 29.48 -6.31 20.48
C ASN A 392 28.14 -5.57 20.64
N GLU A 393 27.13 -6.31 21.08
CA GLU A 393 25.82 -5.79 21.48
C GLU A 393 25.97 -4.58 22.42
N PHE A 394 25.24 -3.50 22.14
CA PHE A 394 25.17 -2.35 23.01
C PHE A 394 23.80 -1.69 22.97
N PHE A 395 23.60 -0.75 23.87
CA PHE A 395 22.34 -0.08 24.10
C PHE A 395 22.46 1.41 23.77
N ALA A 396 21.44 1.95 23.10
CA ALA A 396 21.25 3.39 22.92
C ALA A 396 19.85 3.80 23.40
N THR A 397 19.68 5.08 23.72
CA THR A 397 18.39 5.65 24.12
C THR A 397 18.05 6.85 23.25
N ALA A 398 16.97 6.75 22.49
CA ALA A 398 16.31 7.91 21.89
C ALA A 398 15.34 8.47 22.94
N TRP A 399 15.74 9.54 23.62
CA TRP A 399 14.89 10.25 24.59
C TRP A 399 14.65 11.70 24.17
N SER A 400 13.41 12.17 24.28
CA SER A 400 13.03 13.57 24.14
C SER A 400 12.25 14.01 25.38
N LYS A 401 12.55 15.22 25.88
CA LYS A 401 11.85 15.86 27.01
C LYS A 401 10.71 16.77 26.54
N GLU A 402 10.68 17.08 25.25
CA GLU A 402 9.79 18.03 24.60
C GLU A 402 9.18 17.28 23.42
N VAL A 403 8.33 16.28 23.72
CA VAL A 403 7.46 15.65 22.73
C VAL A 403 6.12 16.38 22.76
N SER A 404 5.80 17.03 21.65
CA SER A 404 4.52 17.71 21.44
C SER A 404 3.54 16.80 20.69
N TRP A 405 2.24 17.10 20.79
CA TRP A 405 1.17 16.29 20.22
C TRP A 405 0.27 17.10 19.28
N GLN A 406 -0.04 16.54 18.12
CA GLN A 406 -1.11 16.98 17.23
C GLN A 406 -2.10 15.83 17.03
N GLY A 407 -3.01 15.68 17.99
CA GLY A 407 -3.91 14.52 18.02
C GLY A 407 -3.14 13.24 18.36
N PRO A 408 -3.25 12.15 17.56
CA PRO A 408 -2.48 10.93 17.78
C PRO A 408 -1.00 11.09 17.38
N PHE A 409 -0.68 12.10 16.58
CA PHE A 409 0.67 12.34 16.08
C PHE A 409 1.50 13.04 17.14
N PHE A 410 2.77 12.66 17.22
CA PHE A 410 3.75 13.29 18.07
C PHE A 410 5.04 13.59 17.33
N GLU A 411 5.68 14.70 17.70
CA GLU A 411 7.01 15.09 17.25
C GLU A 411 7.86 15.54 18.44
N GLY A 412 9.16 15.28 18.38
CA GLY A 412 10.12 15.73 19.39
C GLY A 412 11.55 15.66 18.89
N ALA A 413 12.46 16.35 19.58
CA ALA A 413 13.88 16.36 19.22
C ALA A 413 14.79 16.39 20.45
N ARG A 414 16.04 15.93 20.30
CA ARG A 414 17.04 15.96 21.38
C ARG A 414 18.29 16.73 20.97
N LYS A 415 18.26 18.04 21.17
CA LYS A 415 19.46 18.89 21.11
C LYS A 415 20.33 18.64 22.35
N ASN A 416 21.41 17.88 22.18
CA ASN A 416 22.37 17.64 23.26
C ASN A 416 23.45 18.75 23.32
N PRO A 417 23.47 19.61 24.37
CA PRO A 417 24.45 20.69 24.48
C PRO A 417 25.88 20.20 24.75
N ASP A 418 26.06 18.98 25.29
CA ASP A 418 27.35 18.49 25.77
C ASP A 418 28.13 17.68 24.72
N ASN A 419 27.44 16.99 23.79
CA ASN A 419 28.06 15.99 22.90
C ASN A 419 27.73 16.14 21.39
N GLN A 420 27.15 17.25 20.93
CA GLN A 420 26.78 17.55 19.51
C GLN A 420 25.77 16.62 18.80
N VAL A 421 25.47 15.46 19.36
CA VAL A 421 24.47 14.48 18.86
C VAL A 421 23.05 15.07 18.93
N ASP A 422 22.38 15.19 17.78
CA ASP A 422 20.96 15.60 17.63
C ASP A 422 20.17 14.51 16.88
N PHE A 423 18.88 14.38 17.21
CA PHE A 423 17.96 13.48 16.51
C PHE A 423 16.52 14.02 16.59
N THR A 424 15.68 13.68 15.60
CA THR A 424 14.22 13.86 15.65
C THR A 424 13.51 12.53 15.87
N ILE A 425 12.36 12.56 16.53
CA ILE A 425 11.46 11.43 16.70
C ILE A 425 10.04 11.86 16.37
N ASP A 426 9.48 11.25 15.34
CA ASP A 426 8.16 11.54 14.80
C ASP A 426 7.34 10.25 14.84
N GLY A 427 6.05 10.31 15.20
CA GLY A 427 5.26 9.09 15.33
C GLY A 427 3.77 9.31 15.51
N ALA A 428 3.05 8.21 15.67
CA ALA A 428 1.60 8.16 15.71
C ALA A 428 1.11 7.06 16.68
N LEU A 429 0.42 7.49 17.75
CA LEU A 429 -0.20 6.65 18.79
C LEU A 429 -1.69 6.48 18.46
N GLY A 430 -2.08 5.31 17.97
CA GLY A 430 -3.45 5.07 17.48
C GLY A 430 -4.47 4.80 18.58
N GLU A 431 -4.07 4.09 19.63
CA GLU A 431 -4.89 3.79 20.79
C GLU A 431 -4.02 3.69 22.05
N ILE A 432 -4.61 4.02 23.21
CA ILE A 432 -3.93 3.99 24.51
C ILE A 432 -4.54 2.89 25.38
N LYS A 433 -4.22 1.63 25.06
CA LYS A 433 -4.62 0.43 25.83
C LYS A 433 -3.52 -0.65 25.76
N PRO A 434 -3.43 -1.58 26.73
CA PRO A 434 -2.52 -2.72 26.64
C PRO A 434 -2.78 -3.56 25.37
N GLY A 435 -1.72 -3.98 24.70
CA GLY A 435 -1.75 -4.70 23.41
C GLY A 435 -2.05 -3.83 22.19
N ALA A 436 -2.22 -2.51 22.34
CA ALA A 436 -2.24 -1.61 21.19
C ALA A 436 -0.83 -1.31 20.68
N HIS A 437 -0.72 -1.11 19.37
CA HIS A 437 0.51 -0.77 18.68
C HIS A 437 0.58 0.74 18.37
N PHE A 438 1.79 1.27 18.30
CA PHE A 438 2.07 2.61 17.80
C PHE A 438 3.38 2.66 17.04
N PHE A 439 3.49 3.63 16.14
CA PHE A 439 4.53 3.67 15.12
C PHE A 439 5.35 4.94 15.25
N PHE A 440 6.67 4.84 15.09
CA PHE A 440 7.55 6.00 15.13
C PHE A 440 8.77 5.84 14.24
N VAL A 441 9.38 6.97 13.91
CA VAL A 441 10.61 7.09 13.14
C VAL A 441 11.58 7.93 13.93
N VAL A 442 12.80 7.44 14.16
CA VAL A 442 13.92 8.20 14.72
C VAL A 442 14.90 8.51 13.60
N LYS A 443 15.30 9.77 13.45
CA LYS A 443 16.25 10.21 12.42
C LYS A 443 17.41 11.01 13.02
N GLY A 444 18.63 10.70 12.59
CA GLY A 444 19.86 11.37 13.03
C GLY A 444 20.70 10.49 13.96
N ASP A 445 21.39 11.12 14.90
CA ASP A 445 22.41 10.46 15.70
C ASP A 445 21.84 9.92 17.02
N LEU A 446 21.86 8.60 17.19
CA LEU A 446 21.52 7.98 18.48
C LEU A 446 22.66 8.14 19.48
N SER A 447 23.90 7.97 19.01
CA SER A 447 25.14 8.03 19.78
C SER A 447 26.33 8.27 18.84
N PRO A 448 27.53 8.60 19.34
CA PRO A 448 28.73 8.70 18.49
C PRO A 448 29.05 7.44 17.67
N ARG A 449 28.58 6.26 18.11
CA ARG A 449 28.73 4.98 17.42
C ARG A 449 27.67 4.71 16.35
N VAL A 450 26.61 5.52 16.27
CA VAL A 450 25.43 5.31 15.41
C VAL A 450 24.97 6.67 14.88
N GLN A 451 25.53 7.05 13.74
CA GLN A 451 25.34 8.36 13.09
C GLN A 451 24.53 8.25 11.81
N ASP A 452 23.77 9.29 11.46
CA ASP A 452 22.92 9.37 10.26
C ASP A 452 21.91 8.21 10.12
N LEU A 453 21.40 7.67 11.22
CA LEU A 453 20.46 6.55 11.21
C LEU A 453 19.04 7.02 10.87
N THR A 454 18.30 6.22 10.10
CA THR A 454 16.83 6.19 10.16
C THR A 454 16.38 4.86 10.77
N LEU A 455 15.64 4.93 11.88
CA LEU A 455 15.05 3.78 12.57
C LEU A 455 13.53 3.90 12.56
N TYR A 456 12.85 2.91 12.02
CA TYR A 456 11.41 2.72 12.18
C TYR A 456 11.16 1.77 13.35
N GLY A 457 10.15 2.07 14.18
CA GLY A 457 9.77 1.24 15.33
C GLY A 457 8.27 0.98 15.39
N ASP A 458 7.92 -0.27 15.69
CA ASP A 458 6.59 -0.72 16.12
C ASP A 458 6.63 -1.00 17.62
N GLY A 459 5.92 -0.19 18.40
CA GLY A 459 5.81 -0.29 19.86
C GLY A 459 4.48 -0.89 20.31
N GLU A 460 4.52 -2.06 20.93
CA GLU A 460 3.39 -2.70 21.61
C GLU A 460 3.31 -2.20 23.07
N ILE A 461 2.18 -1.61 23.45
CA ILE A 461 1.91 -1.16 24.82
C ILE A 461 1.74 -2.36 25.75
N GLU A 462 2.61 -2.49 26.73
CA GLU A 462 2.55 -3.56 27.74
C GLU A 462 1.60 -3.20 28.88
N GLU A 463 1.71 -1.96 29.39
CA GLU A 463 0.93 -1.46 30.52
C GLU A 463 0.83 0.06 30.50
N ILE A 464 -0.20 0.59 31.19
CA ILE A 464 -0.41 2.01 31.42
C ILE A 464 -0.63 2.19 32.91
N VAL A 465 0.28 2.92 33.58
CA VAL A 465 0.25 3.11 35.04
C VAL A 465 0.28 4.60 35.38
N LEU A 466 -0.33 5.00 36.49
CA LEU A 466 -0.20 6.37 37.00
C LEU A 466 1.19 6.56 37.64
N ASP A 467 1.83 7.71 37.40
CA ASP A 467 3.07 8.05 38.10
C ASP A 467 2.75 8.35 39.58
N LYS A 468 3.41 7.60 40.48
CA LYS A 468 3.17 7.65 41.93
C LYS A 468 3.60 8.98 42.57
N GLU A 469 4.49 9.72 41.92
CA GLU A 469 4.96 11.02 42.38
C GLU A 469 4.20 12.19 41.71
N LYS A 470 3.53 11.92 40.58
CA LYS A 470 2.78 12.90 39.80
C LYS A 470 1.40 12.34 39.39
N PRO A 471 0.32 12.58 40.16
CA PRO A 471 -0.99 11.96 39.94
C PRO A 471 -1.73 12.38 38.65
N ASN A 472 -1.17 13.31 37.88
CA ASN A 472 -1.66 13.77 36.57
C ASN A 472 -0.66 13.43 35.43
N GLU A 473 0.28 12.52 35.65
CA GLU A 473 1.19 11.98 34.64
C GLU A 473 0.97 10.47 34.58
N PHE A 474 0.76 9.92 33.39
CA PHE A 474 0.72 8.47 33.20
C PHE A 474 1.96 7.99 32.46
N ILE A 475 2.41 6.79 32.80
CA ILE A 475 3.54 6.10 32.19
C ILE A 475 2.96 4.98 31.32
N VAL A 476 3.10 5.11 30.01
CA VAL A 476 2.93 3.98 29.07
C VAL A 476 4.26 3.24 29.05
N ARG A 477 4.26 1.95 29.37
CA ARG A 477 5.42 1.09 29.10
C ARG A 477 5.18 0.30 27.83
N TYR A 478 6.19 0.23 26.98
CA TYR A 478 6.11 -0.49 25.72
C TYR A 478 7.40 -1.24 25.43
N LYS A 479 7.25 -2.32 24.66
CA LYS A 479 8.33 -3.06 24.00
C LYS A 479 8.05 -3.07 22.50
N GLY A 480 8.87 -3.74 21.73
CA GLY A 480 8.60 -3.95 20.32
C GLY A 480 9.85 -4.23 19.52
N VAL A 481 9.74 -4.00 18.22
CA VAL A 481 10.79 -4.24 17.23
C VAL A 481 10.97 -3.01 16.35
N GLY A 482 12.10 -2.93 15.66
CA GLY A 482 12.33 -1.93 14.64
C GLY A 482 13.07 -2.45 13.42
N VAL A 483 13.16 -1.59 12.42
CA VAL A 483 13.93 -1.78 11.19
C VAL A 483 14.73 -0.51 10.95
N ALA A 484 16.04 -0.64 10.77
CA ALA A 484 16.95 0.50 10.71
C ALA A 484 17.78 0.49 9.43
N SER A 485 18.10 1.69 8.92
CA SER A 485 18.91 1.88 7.71
C SER A 485 20.35 1.37 7.89
N GLU A 486 21.09 1.29 6.78
CA GLU A 486 22.55 1.40 6.89
C GLU A 486 22.90 2.72 7.59
N TYR A 487 24.00 2.71 8.32
CA TYR A 487 24.53 3.87 9.02
C TYR A 487 26.06 3.80 9.12
N VAL A 488 26.70 4.86 9.61
CA VAL A 488 28.17 4.91 9.76
C VAL A 488 28.55 4.92 11.24
N ASN A 489 29.52 4.08 11.63
CA ASN A 489 30.04 4.05 13.00
C ASN A 489 31.17 5.07 13.22
N GLU A 490 31.65 5.19 14.46
CA GLU A 490 32.72 6.13 14.86
C GLU A 490 34.07 5.91 14.15
N LEU A 491 34.27 4.76 13.50
CA LEU A 491 35.46 4.45 12.73
C LEU A 491 35.32 4.86 11.25
N GLY A 492 34.12 5.22 10.80
CA GLY A 492 33.80 5.46 9.38
C GLY A 492 33.59 4.18 8.58
N ASP A 493 33.21 3.09 9.23
CA ASP A 493 32.83 1.83 8.60
C ASP A 493 31.30 1.77 8.43
N LYS A 494 30.83 1.12 7.36
CA LYS A 494 29.40 0.96 7.09
C LYS A 494 28.81 -0.15 7.94
N CYS A 495 27.70 0.10 8.62
CA CYS A 495 27.03 -0.84 9.50
C CYS A 495 25.55 -1.00 9.15
N GLN A 496 25.06 -2.24 9.26
CA GLN A 496 23.64 -2.58 9.22
C GLN A 496 23.23 -3.08 10.61
N MET A 497 22.14 -2.53 11.13
CA MET A 497 21.55 -2.98 12.40
C MET A 497 20.67 -4.21 12.15
N GLN A 498 20.89 -5.28 12.90
CA GLN A 498 19.91 -6.38 12.97
C GLN A 498 18.67 -5.87 13.71
N SER A 499 17.47 -6.23 13.25
CA SER A 499 16.16 -5.75 13.72
C SER A 499 16.14 -5.44 15.23
N PRO A 500 16.31 -4.16 15.63
CA PRO A 500 16.54 -3.83 17.03
C PRO A 500 15.30 -4.12 17.88
N LEU A 501 15.54 -4.50 19.13
CA LEU A 501 14.47 -4.68 20.11
C LEU A 501 14.28 -3.37 20.89
N LEU A 502 13.04 -2.91 21.03
CA LEU A 502 12.69 -1.65 21.70
C LEU A 502 12.65 -1.77 23.23
N LYS A 503 13.73 -2.32 23.80
CA LYS A 503 13.95 -2.57 25.23
C LYS A 503 15.44 -2.46 25.55
N SER A 504 15.80 -2.32 26.84
CA SER A 504 17.21 -2.37 27.24
C SER A 504 17.78 -3.79 27.16
N SER A 505 19.11 -3.93 27.26
CA SER A 505 19.78 -5.22 27.42
C SER A 505 19.46 -5.93 28.75
N THR A 506 18.99 -5.19 29.77
CA THR A 506 18.43 -5.74 31.03
C THR A 506 16.94 -6.12 30.91
N GLY A 507 16.29 -5.85 29.78
CA GLY A 507 14.87 -6.11 29.54
C GLY A 507 13.93 -4.99 30.01
N GLU A 508 14.44 -3.81 30.33
CA GLU A 508 13.62 -2.65 30.72
C GLU A 508 12.88 -2.10 29.50
N SER A 509 11.55 -2.06 29.62
CA SER A 509 10.64 -1.48 28.62
C SER A 509 10.96 -0.02 28.35
N SER A 510 10.70 0.41 27.12
CA SER A 510 10.67 1.81 26.74
C SER A 510 9.47 2.52 27.38
N THR A 511 9.50 3.85 27.46
CA THR A 511 8.43 4.60 28.15
C THR A 511 8.01 5.90 27.45
N PHE A 512 6.71 6.20 27.54
CA PHE A 512 6.17 7.56 27.46
C PHE A 512 5.71 7.98 28.84
N LYS A 513 5.98 9.23 29.23
CA LYS A 513 5.33 9.88 30.36
C LYS A 513 4.51 11.07 29.87
N ILE A 514 3.20 10.93 29.90
CA ILE A 514 2.25 11.87 29.28
C ILE A 514 1.54 12.65 30.39
N PRO A 515 1.74 13.98 30.49
CA PRO A 515 1.11 14.81 31.51
C PRO A 515 -0.31 15.24 31.08
N VAL A 516 -1.32 14.54 31.59
CA VAL A 516 -2.74 14.84 31.32
C VAL A 516 -3.67 14.24 32.38
N THR A 517 -4.78 14.93 32.67
CA THR A 517 -5.84 14.46 33.57
C THR A 517 -6.76 13.49 32.83
N TRP A 518 -6.88 12.24 33.30
CA TRP A 518 -7.51 11.14 32.56
C TRP A 518 -8.96 10.84 33.00
N LYS A 519 -9.89 10.71 32.04
CA LYS A 519 -11.35 10.54 32.26
C LYS A 519 -11.74 9.28 33.03
N ASN A 520 -11.09 8.16 32.73
CA ASN A 520 -11.39 6.84 33.30
C ASN A 520 -10.12 6.22 33.89
N LYS A 521 -9.71 6.70 35.08
CA LYS A 521 -8.42 6.33 35.68
C LYS A 521 -8.20 4.81 35.66
N PRO A 522 -7.06 4.31 35.16
CA PRO A 522 -6.70 2.89 35.28
C PRO A 522 -6.82 2.46 36.74
N GLN A 523 -7.37 1.27 37.00
CA GLN A 523 -7.48 0.78 38.37
C GLN A 523 -6.08 0.65 38.97
N GLU A 524 -5.89 1.25 40.15
CA GLU A 524 -4.71 0.98 40.97
C GLU A 524 -4.74 -0.51 41.38
N GLU A 525 -3.95 -1.35 40.71
CA GLU A 525 -3.61 -2.66 41.25
C GLU A 525 -2.89 -2.46 42.61
N ARG A 526 -3.46 -3.05 43.66
CA ARG A 526 -3.06 -2.90 45.06
C ARG A 526 -2.05 -3.95 45.50
#